data_AF-A0A3D2II53-F1
#
_entry.id   AF-A0A3D2II53-F1
#
_cell.length_a   1.000
_cell.length_b   1.000
_cell.length_c   1.000
_cell.angle_alpha   90.00
_cell.angle_beta   90.00
_cell.angle_gamma   90.00
#
_symmetry.space_group_name_H-M   'P 1'
#
loop_
_entity.id
_entity.type
_entity.pdbx_description
1 polymer ?
#
loop_
_entity_poly.entity_id
_entity_poly.type
_entity_poly.pdbx_seq_one_letter_code
_entity_poly.pdbx_strand_id
1 'polypeptide(L)'
;ICDEYALGIKIEQLVLQDVNPPDPVKPSYNGVNEAEQQRETLINEARSDYNRVIPRAAGEAEQTIQQAEGYALSRVNTAEGEVSRFNDLYSEYIKAPEVTKTRIFLETMEEILPKMGQKIITDEKGNSVIPLLQLQMDGAKIKQQGN
;
A
#
# COMPACT_ATOMS: atom_id res chain seq x y z
N ILE A 1 -61.74 29.71 -45.78
CA ILE A 1 -61.39 31.12 -46.09
C ILE A 1 -60.34 31.24 -47.21
N CYS A 2 -59.26 30.46 -47.25
CA CYS A 2 -58.29 30.59 -48.36
C CYS A 2 -58.72 29.92 -49.68
N ASP A 3 -59.52 28.85 -49.65
CA ASP A 3 -60.00 28.19 -50.87
C ASP A 3 -61.12 28.96 -51.61
N GLU A 4 -61.82 29.85 -50.91
CA GLU A 4 -62.95 30.61 -51.47
C GLU A 4 -62.49 31.87 -52.25
N TYR A 5 -61.25 32.30 -52.05
CA TYR A 5 -60.70 33.53 -52.64
C TYR A 5 -59.72 33.31 -53.80
N ALA A 6 -59.58 32.08 -54.32
CA ALA A 6 -58.70 31.75 -55.45
C ALA A 6 -57.26 32.32 -55.30
N LEU A 7 -56.76 32.40 -54.06
CA LEU A 7 -55.38 32.73 -53.77
C LEU A 7 -54.62 31.43 -53.93
N GLY A 8 -53.77 31.32 -54.96
CA GLY A 8 -53.04 30.10 -55.35
C GLY A 8 -52.00 29.58 -54.35
N ILE A 9 -52.33 29.57 -53.06
CA ILE A 9 -51.51 29.12 -51.94
C ILE A 9 -52.09 27.79 -51.48
N LYS A 10 -51.36 26.71 -51.75
CA LYS A 10 -51.68 25.35 -51.30
C LYS A 10 -50.98 25.10 -49.96
N ILE A 11 -51.74 24.90 -48.90
CA ILE A 11 -51.20 24.57 -47.57
C ILE A 11 -50.84 23.08 -47.59
N GLU A 12 -49.55 22.76 -47.69
CA GLU A 12 -49.09 21.35 -47.75
C GLU A 12 -48.85 20.72 -46.37
N GLN A 13 -48.58 21.52 -45.33
CA GLN A 13 -48.34 20.98 -43.99
C GLN A 13 -48.72 21.97 -42.89
N LEU A 14 -49.62 21.55 -42.00
CA LEU A 14 -49.90 22.21 -40.73
C LEU A 14 -48.97 21.62 -39.68
N VAL A 15 -47.86 22.27 -39.39
CA VAL A 15 -47.04 21.93 -38.22
C VAL A 15 -47.67 22.60 -37.01
N LEU A 16 -48.29 21.81 -36.13
CA LEU A 16 -48.73 22.27 -34.82
C LEU A 16 -47.50 22.79 -34.08
N GLN A 17 -47.46 24.09 -33.77
CA GLN A 17 -46.45 24.64 -32.88
C GLN A 17 -46.66 24.04 -31.49
N ASP A 18 -45.57 23.49 -30.95
CA ASP A 18 -45.35 22.99 -29.59
C ASP A 18 -46.55 23.01 -28.64
N VAL A 19 -47.05 21.81 -28.33
CA VAL A 19 -48.03 21.59 -27.27
C VAL A 19 -47.34 21.68 -25.91
N ASN A 20 -47.07 22.91 -25.45
CA ASN A 20 -46.70 23.13 -24.06
C ASN A 20 -47.90 22.86 -23.14
N PRO A 21 -47.77 21.99 -22.12
CA PRO A 21 -48.86 21.71 -21.18
C PRO A 21 -49.32 22.97 -20.42
N PRO A 22 -50.62 23.11 -20.12
CA PRO A 22 -51.14 24.24 -19.33
C PRO A 22 -50.53 24.23 -17.92
N ASP A 23 -50.30 25.42 -17.35
CA ASP A 23 -49.59 25.63 -16.07
C ASP A 23 -50.05 24.78 -14.85
N PRO A 24 -51.32 24.36 -14.71
CA PRO A 24 -51.76 23.58 -13.54
C PRO A 24 -51.17 22.17 -13.42
N VAL A 25 -50.72 21.54 -14.51
CA VAL A 25 -50.29 20.12 -14.52
C VAL A 25 -48.77 19.91 -14.55
N LYS A 26 -48.00 20.99 -14.79
CA LYS A 26 -46.53 20.96 -14.80
C LYS A 26 -45.91 20.44 -13.51
N PRO A 27 -46.40 20.78 -12.29
CA PRO A 27 -45.79 20.31 -11.05
C PRO A 27 -45.89 18.79 -10.89
N SER A 28 -47.02 18.20 -11.24
CA SER A 28 -47.24 16.75 -11.12
C SER A 28 -46.45 15.95 -12.15
N TYR A 29 -46.29 16.46 -13.38
CA TYR A 29 -45.43 15.83 -14.40
C TYR A 29 -43.95 15.93 -14.05
N ASN A 30 -43.49 17.08 -13.55
CA ASN A 30 -42.11 17.25 -13.12
C ASN A 30 -41.76 16.32 -11.94
N GLY A 31 -42.70 16.13 -11.00
CA GLY A 31 -42.51 15.22 -9.87
C GLY A 31 -42.34 13.75 -10.26
N VAL A 32 -43.03 13.27 -11.31
CA VAL A 32 -42.85 11.89 -11.80
C VAL A 32 -41.46 11.70 -12.39
N ASN A 33 -41.01 12.62 -13.24
CA ASN A 33 -39.68 12.55 -13.84
C ASN A 33 -38.57 12.65 -12.78
N GLU A 34 -38.74 13.53 -11.80
CA GLU A 34 -37.81 13.66 -10.68
C GLU A 34 -37.76 12.38 -9.85
N ALA A 35 -38.91 11.76 -9.55
CA ALA A 35 -38.96 10.50 -8.81
C ALA A 35 -38.33 9.33 -9.60
N GLU A 36 -38.53 9.27 -10.92
CA GLU A 36 -37.88 8.29 -11.79
C GLU A 36 -36.35 8.48 -11.81
N GLN A 37 -35.89 9.72 -11.90
CA GLN A 37 -34.46 10.02 -11.86
C GLN A 37 -33.84 9.71 -10.51
N GLN A 38 -34.49 10.07 -9.40
CA GLN A 38 -34.05 9.72 -8.05
C GLN A 38 -33.98 8.20 -7.86
N ARG A 39 -34.99 7.46 -8.34
CA ARG A 39 -34.99 5.99 -8.30
C ARG A 39 -33.79 5.42 -9.06
N GLU A 40 -33.53 5.90 -10.27
CA GLU A 40 -32.42 5.42 -11.08
C GLU A 40 -31.07 5.76 -10.43
N THR A 41 -30.92 6.95 -9.84
CA THR A 41 -29.73 7.33 -9.07
C THR A 41 -29.51 6.38 -7.88
N LEU A 42 -30.55 6.11 -7.09
CA LEU A 42 -30.46 5.20 -5.94
C LEU A 42 -30.09 3.77 -6.36
N ILE A 43 -30.65 3.27 -7.46
CA ILE A 43 -30.30 1.94 -7.99
C ILE A 43 -28.83 1.91 -8.42
N ASN A 44 -28.36 2.94 -9.11
CA ASN A 44 -26.98 3.01 -9.59
C ASN A 44 -25.99 3.17 -8.43
N GLU A 45 -26.32 3.94 -7.40
CA GLU A 45 -25.53 4.06 -6.19
C GLU A 45 -25.43 2.72 -5.45
N ALA A 46 -26.56 2.03 -5.24
CA ALA A 46 -26.57 0.72 -4.60
C ALA A 46 -25.77 -0.33 -5.39
N ARG A 47 -25.85 -0.31 -6.72
CA ARG A 47 -25.03 -1.17 -7.59
C ARG A 47 -23.54 -0.84 -7.48
N SER A 48 -23.20 0.44 -7.46
CA SER A 48 -21.82 0.92 -7.29
C SER A 48 -21.24 0.45 -5.95
N ASP A 49 -22.01 0.59 -4.87
CA ASP A 49 -21.62 0.16 -3.53
C ASP A 49 -21.45 -1.36 -3.45
N TYR A 50 -22.39 -2.13 -4.01
CA TYR A 50 -22.27 -3.58 -4.11
C TYR A 50 -20.98 -3.98 -4.87
N ASN A 51 -20.75 -3.38 -6.04
CA ASN A 51 -19.59 -3.64 -6.87
C ASN A 51 -18.27 -3.16 -6.25
N ARG A 52 -18.33 -2.30 -5.22
CA ARG A 52 -17.16 -1.85 -4.47
C ARG A 52 -16.88 -2.74 -3.27
N VAL A 53 -17.89 -3.04 -2.46
CA VAL A 53 -17.71 -3.72 -1.18
C VAL A 53 -17.46 -5.21 -1.37
N ILE A 54 -18.23 -5.89 -2.22
CA ILE A 54 -18.13 -7.35 -2.36
C ILE A 54 -16.78 -7.77 -2.96
N PRO A 55 -16.32 -7.19 -4.10
CA PRO A 55 -15.02 -7.57 -4.66
C PRO A 55 -13.85 -7.19 -3.77
N ARG A 56 -13.95 -6.06 -3.04
CA ARG A 56 -12.93 -5.66 -2.08
C ARG A 56 -12.83 -6.64 -0.93
N ALA A 57 -13.95 -7.02 -0.31
CA ALA A 57 -13.95 -7.98 0.80
C ALA A 57 -13.44 -9.36 0.34
N ALA A 58 -13.81 -9.80 -0.86
CA ALA A 58 -13.29 -11.04 -1.45
C ALA A 58 -11.77 -10.96 -1.68
N GLY A 59 -11.27 -9.84 -2.22
CA GLY A 59 -9.83 -9.63 -2.41
C GLY A 59 -9.05 -9.55 -1.09
N GLU A 60 -9.58 -8.89 -0.07
CA GLU A 60 -8.97 -8.82 1.26
C GLU A 60 -8.90 -10.22 1.92
N ALA A 61 -9.95 -11.04 1.75
CA ALA A 61 -9.98 -12.42 2.23
C ALA A 61 -8.93 -13.29 1.51
N GLU A 62 -8.87 -13.22 0.19
CA GLU A 62 -7.88 -13.96 -0.60
C GLU A 62 -6.45 -13.51 -0.28
N GLN A 63 -6.21 -12.21 -0.16
CA GLN A 63 -4.93 -11.67 0.26
C GLN A 63 -4.50 -12.23 1.62
N THR A 64 -5.41 -12.29 2.59
CA THR A 64 -5.13 -12.83 3.93
C THR A 64 -4.76 -14.32 3.86
N ILE A 65 -5.47 -15.10 3.05
CA ILE A 65 -5.17 -16.53 2.84
C ILE A 65 -3.79 -16.69 2.21
N GLN A 66 -3.51 -15.98 1.11
CA GLN A 66 -2.22 -16.06 0.42
C GLN A 66 -1.05 -15.63 1.32
N GLN A 67 -1.25 -14.60 2.16
CA GLN A 67 -0.24 -14.20 3.16
C GLN A 67 0.01 -15.28 4.20
N ALA A 68 -1.04 -15.95 4.69
CA ALA A 68 -0.92 -17.03 5.66
C ALA A 68 -0.20 -18.25 5.04
N GLU A 69 -0.56 -18.63 3.81
CA GLU A 69 0.11 -19.70 3.07
C GLU A 69 1.59 -19.37 2.80
N GLY A 70 1.88 -18.14 2.36
CA GLY A 70 3.25 -17.67 2.16
C GLY A 70 4.06 -17.66 3.45
N TYR A 71 3.46 -17.27 4.57
CA TYR A 71 4.10 -17.34 5.88
C TYR A 71 4.40 -18.79 6.29
N ALA A 72 3.43 -19.68 6.14
CA ALA A 72 3.61 -21.09 6.47
C ALA A 72 4.73 -21.72 5.63
N LEU A 73 4.73 -21.47 4.31
CA LEU A 73 5.78 -21.94 3.41
C LEU A 73 7.15 -21.37 3.77
N SER A 74 7.23 -20.05 4.04
CA SER A 74 8.47 -19.42 4.48
C SER A 74 8.98 -20.04 5.77
N ARG A 75 8.10 -20.31 6.75
CA ARG A 75 8.46 -20.92 8.03
C ARG A 75 9.05 -22.32 7.84
N VAL A 76 8.46 -23.13 6.98
CA VAL A 76 8.97 -24.48 6.67
C VAL A 76 10.32 -24.39 5.96
N ASN A 77 10.42 -23.59 4.90
CA ASN A 77 11.67 -23.44 4.15
C ASN A 77 12.81 -22.87 4.99
N THR A 78 12.52 -21.91 5.87
CA THR A 78 13.53 -21.39 6.82
C THR A 78 13.99 -22.50 7.77
N ALA A 79 13.06 -23.27 8.33
CA ALA A 79 13.41 -24.37 9.23
C ALA A 79 14.26 -25.44 8.51
N GLU A 80 13.90 -25.83 7.29
CA GLU A 80 14.68 -26.79 6.49
C GLU A 80 16.08 -26.25 6.16
N GLY A 81 16.18 -24.97 5.79
CA GLY A 81 17.47 -24.32 5.52
C GLY A 81 18.36 -24.22 6.76
N GLU A 82 17.77 -23.92 7.92
CA GLU A 82 18.48 -23.91 9.21
C GLU A 82 18.98 -25.31 9.59
N VAL A 83 18.14 -26.34 9.42
CA VAL A 83 18.54 -27.74 9.66
C VAL A 83 19.67 -28.16 8.73
N SER A 84 19.59 -27.84 7.44
CA SER A 84 20.67 -28.12 6.48
C SER A 84 21.98 -27.47 6.91
N ARG A 85 21.94 -26.16 7.22
CA ARG A 85 23.12 -25.41 7.67
C ARG A 85 23.70 -26.00 8.96
N PHE A 86 22.84 -26.39 9.90
CA PHE A 86 23.26 -27.00 11.15
C PHE A 86 23.95 -28.34 10.91
N ASN A 87 23.39 -29.20 10.05
CA ASN A 87 23.97 -30.50 9.72
C ASN A 87 25.34 -30.36 9.05
N ASP A 88 25.47 -29.41 8.11
CA ASP A 88 26.75 -29.12 7.46
C ASP A 88 27.80 -28.70 8.49
N LEU A 89 27.44 -27.77 9.40
CA LEU A 89 28.32 -27.32 10.47
C LEU A 89 28.67 -28.46 11.45
N TYR A 90 27.70 -29.29 11.81
CA TYR A 90 27.90 -30.43 12.71
C TYR A 90 28.88 -31.46 12.11
N SER A 91 28.79 -31.70 10.80
CA SER A 91 29.71 -32.60 10.10
C SER A 91 31.17 -32.11 10.16
N GLU A 92 31.40 -30.80 10.06
CA GLU A 92 32.72 -30.19 10.21
C GLU A 92 33.17 -30.12 11.67
N TYR A 93 32.24 -29.89 12.59
CA TYR A 93 32.51 -29.92 14.02
C TYR A 93 33.04 -31.28 14.49
N ILE A 94 32.47 -32.38 14.00
CA ILE A 94 32.95 -33.74 14.32
C ILE A 94 34.40 -33.93 13.85
N LYS A 95 34.78 -33.38 12.68
CA LYS A 95 36.14 -33.50 12.13
C LYS A 95 37.14 -32.68 12.94
N ALA A 96 36.79 -31.46 13.33
CA ALA A 96 37.70 -30.53 14.01
C ALA A 96 36.95 -29.61 15.00
N PRO A 97 36.66 -30.06 16.24
CA PRO A 97 35.80 -29.34 17.16
C PRO A 97 36.40 -28.01 17.64
N GLU A 98 37.70 -27.98 17.96
CA GLU A 98 38.35 -26.78 18.53
C GLU A 98 38.51 -25.64 17.51
N VAL A 99 38.81 -25.98 16.26
CA VAL A 99 38.92 -24.99 15.16
C VAL A 99 37.54 -24.42 14.83
N THR A 100 36.52 -25.28 14.76
CA THR A 100 35.15 -24.85 14.44
C THR A 100 34.56 -23.93 15.51
N LYS A 101 34.76 -24.22 16.81
CA LYS A 101 34.35 -23.31 17.91
C LYS A 101 35.04 -21.96 17.82
N THR A 102 36.35 -21.96 17.61
CA THR A 102 37.16 -20.73 17.54
C THR A 102 36.73 -19.88 16.36
N ARG A 103 36.48 -20.51 15.20
CA ARG A 103 35.98 -19.84 14.01
C ARG A 103 34.62 -19.17 14.26
N ILE A 104 33.64 -19.90 14.77
CA ILE A 104 32.29 -19.36 15.07
C ILE A 104 32.40 -18.17 16.03
N PHE A 105 33.25 -18.26 17.06
CA PHE A 105 33.47 -17.18 18.00
C PHE A 105 34.03 -15.93 17.32
N LEU A 106 35.06 -16.08 16.49
CA LEU A 106 35.67 -14.95 15.77
C LEU A 106 34.70 -14.32 14.77
N GLU A 107 33.97 -15.13 14.00
CA GLU A 107 32.96 -14.65 13.04
C GLU A 107 31.81 -13.91 13.77
N THR A 108 31.33 -14.45 14.89
CA THR A 108 30.30 -13.78 15.70
C THR A 108 30.82 -12.47 16.26
N MET A 109 32.07 -12.47 16.76
CA MET A 109 32.72 -11.28 17.30
C MET A 109 32.89 -10.20 16.22
N GLU A 110 33.29 -10.57 15.01
CA GLU A 110 33.38 -9.66 13.86
C GLU A 110 32.03 -9.03 13.51
N GLU A 111 30.92 -9.76 13.64
CA GLU A 111 29.60 -9.23 13.35
C GLU A 111 29.07 -8.28 14.45
N ILE A 112 29.35 -8.58 15.72
CA ILE A 112 28.82 -7.80 16.85
C ILE A 112 29.69 -6.58 17.18
N LEU A 113 31.01 -6.64 17.02
CA LEU A 113 31.92 -5.56 17.41
C LEU A 113 31.59 -4.21 16.75
N PRO A 114 31.23 -4.13 15.45
CA PRO A 114 30.81 -2.88 14.82
C PRO A 114 29.49 -2.33 15.38
N LYS A 115 28.57 -3.22 15.79
CA LYS A 115 27.25 -2.86 16.33
C LYS A 115 27.32 -2.35 17.78
N MET A 116 28.39 -2.68 18.50
CA MET A 116 28.55 -2.33 19.93
C MET A 116 29.03 -0.89 20.18
N GLY A 117 29.30 -0.10 19.14
CA GLY A 117 29.78 1.28 19.26
C GLY A 117 31.22 1.38 19.79
N GLN A 118 31.77 2.61 19.85
CA GLN A 118 33.12 2.83 20.38
C GLN A 118 33.14 2.61 21.91
N LYS A 119 33.38 1.38 22.34
CA LYS A 119 33.67 1.06 23.74
C LYS A 119 35.17 1.14 23.98
N ILE A 120 35.60 2.21 24.64
CA ILE A 120 37.00 2.42 25.03
C ILE A 120 37.27 1.58 26.28
N ILE A 121 38.00 0.48 26.11
CA ILE A 121 38.46 -0.35 27.23
C ILE A 121 39.86 0.16 27.60
N THR A 122 39.99 0.78 28.77
CA THR A 122 41.27 1.24 29.32
C THR A 122 41.66 0.35 30.50
N ASP A 123 42.95 0.02 30.58
CA ASP A 123 43.54 -0.72 31.70
C ASP A 123 43.40 0.08 33.03
N GLU A 124 43.27 -0.59 34.17
CA GLU A 124 43.09 0.03 35.50
C GLU A 124 44.27 0.95 35.89
N LYS A 125 45.41 0.82 35.20
CA LYS A 125 46.59 1.69 35.33
C LYS A 125 46.66 2.81 34.26
N GLY A 126 45.51 3.24 33.77
CA GLY A 126 45.38 4.19 32.68
C GLY A 126 45.93 5.58 33.01
N ASN A 127 46.94 6.04 32.26
CA ASN A 127 47.20 7.48 32.14
C ASN A 127 47.80 7.94 30.79
N SER A 128 47.53 7.26 29.66
CA SER A 128 48.14 7.70 28.37
C SER A 128 47.29 7.59 27.10
N VAL A 129 46.01 7.21 27.19
CA VAL A 129 45.12 7.13 26.01
C VAL A 129 44.14 8.31 25.87
N ILE A 130 44.13 9.23 26.83
CA ILE A 130 43.29 10.45 26.79
C ILE A 130 43.63 11.36 25.59
N PRO A 131 44.90 11.57 25.17
CA PRO A 131 45.22 12.49 24.08
C PRO A 131 44.74 12.02 22.69
N LEU A 132 44.70 10.71 22.44
CA LEU A 132 44.23 10.16 21.17
C LEU A 132 42.71 10.26 21.01
N LEU A 133 41.97 10.22 22.13
CA LEU A 133 40.52 10.36 22.15
C LEU A 133 40.06 11.77 21.72
N GLN A 134 40.80 12.79 22.15
CA GLN A 134 40.46 14.19 21.88
C GLN A 134 40.60 14.52 20.38
N LEU A 135 41.61 13.94 19.71
CA LEU A 135 41.84 14.14 18.29
C LEU A 135 40.73 13.54 17.39
N GLN A 136 40.12 12.42 17.78
CA GLN A 136 39.00 11.84 17.03
C GLN A 136 37.68 12.58 17.25
N MET A 137 37.48 13.17 18.44
CA MET A 137 36.26 13.91 18.77
C MET A 137 36.21 15.32 18.15
N ASP A 138 37.35 15.98 17.97
CA ASP A 138 37.42 17.30 17.33
C ASP A 138 37.21 17.26 15.81
N GLY A 139 37.50 16.13 15.16
CA GLY A 139 37.21 15.92 13.73
C GLY A 139 35.71 15.78 13.40
N ALA A 140 34.85 15.52 14.40
CA ALA A 140 33.42 15.26 14.20
C ALA A 140 32.52 16.49 14.40
N LYS A 141 33.07 17.66 14.79
CA LYS A 141 32.30 18.86 15.14
C LYS A 141 32.35 20.02 14.13
N ILE A 142 32.53 19.75 12.83
CA ILE A 142 32.41 20.81 11.80
C ILE A 142 31.38 20.42 10.73
N LYS A 143 30.10 20.40 11.11
CA LYS A 143 28.96 20.75 10.24
C LYS A 143 27.82 21.30 11.09
N GLN A 144 27.97 22.54 11.56
CA GLN A 144 26.82 23.36 11.91
C GLN A 144 26.40 24.15 10.67
N GLN A 145 25.20 23.83 10.19
CA GLN A 145 24.40 24.64 9.28
C GLN A 145 24.12 25.99 9.94
N GLY A 146 24.20 27.06 9.15
CA GLY A 146 23.92 28.42 9.61
C GLY A 146 24.06 29.46 8.50
N ASN A 147 23.24 29.33 7.45
CA ASN A 147 22.46 30.39 6.80
C ASN A 147 21.66 29.80 5.64
#